data_AF-A0A7J6SMA1-F1
#
_entry.id   AF-A0A7J6SMA1-F1
#
_cell.length_a   1.000
_cell.length_b   1.000
_cell.length_c   1.000
_cell.angle_alpha   90.00
_cell.angle_beta   90.00
_cell.angle_gamma   90.00
#
_symmetry.space_group_name_H-M   'P 1'
#
loop_
_entity.id
_entity.type
_entity.pdbx_description
1 polymer ?
#
loop_
_entity_poly.entity_id
_entity_poly.type
_entity_poly.pdbx_seq_one_letter_code
_entity_poly.pdbx_strand_id
1 'polypeptide(L)'
;SAALESLDRYLAVRKTVAESGCDCLVLVCGPDGSLNSGSVQCALHLLYGTSGRELIGSEFSDMADELSELFVIVSGKEGSWSTIFCQDAVVSKVSAMTRLWPSTLVFSADMDKDIDTYDSQKTAAFIRALSETTRIAVCPNLLGEEVNITRLNMSVEKWPLVKAYGYEGFATSGFLTLSNDVTDISERLNRDVLSKWTPAAVTHATQEHCMRELEAAWDDSITAVTRMAECEKVIGQEIGKPIIELMDYGELGDDGIGSEGPELTAGCWLGTEAMSLSGRWSEDCGVIGSIRRRRDCSMVWRGVHPETRVTCARTYLLPSRTTCIDDVEEIESMTMEAIRLVRDAAVAVSSGLDAPGTDSEVKVVWIDALGSTSTTRPGRAETACAFISALVASTDVTVMYGDTYVFGASGEAVAVTRNRIPQLTPLAWGCSKSQVEAHRAVKADASRFLLEHKGVQMGRLLLKMSSEATGDEEVSVDEAGPTHNLGGLQFAPPDATCRSRIGLWRLHATEGSVLARVGVSQAKMS
;
A
#
# COMPACT_ATOMS: atom_id res chain seq x y z
N SER A 1 15.31 -8.40 -14.07
CA SER A 1 16.79 -8.39 -13.82
C SER A 1 17.16 -6.94 -13.72
N ALA A 2 17.79 -6.52 -12.61
CA ALA A 2 17.97 -5.11 -12.29
C ALA A 2 18.59 -4.26 -13.44
N ALA A 3 19.56 -4.82 -14.17
CA ALA A 3 20.17 -4.14 -15.33
C ALA A 3 19.23 -3.95 -16.52
N LEU A 4 18.27 -4.87 -16.73
CA LEU A 4 17.27 -4.76 -17.78
C LEU A 4 16.25 -3.67 -17.44
N GLU A 5 15.79 -3.63 -16.19
CA GLU A 5 14.88 -2.58 -15.72
C GLU A 5 15.57 -1.21 -15.73
N SER A 6 16.87 -1.14 -15.43
CA SER A 6 17.66 0.08 -15.57
C SER A 6 17.80 0.52 -17.02
N LEU A 7 17.94 -0.42 -17.97
CA LEU A 7 17.94 -0.10 -19.40
C LEU A 7 16.62 0.55 -19.84
N ASP A 8 15.48 0.01 -19.42
CA ASP A 8 14.17 0.56 -19.80
C ASP A 8 14.01 2.02 -19.32
N ARG A 9 14.42 2.30 -18.07
CA ARG A 9 14.43 3.65 -17.50
C ARG A 9 15.37 4.58 -18.25
N TYR A 10 16.58 4.11 -18.57
CA TYR A 10 17.54 4.87 -19.37
C TYR A 10 16.99 5.23 -20.75
N LEU A 11 16.35 4.28 -21.44
CA LEU A 11 15.75 4.52 -22.76
C LEU A 11 14.59 5.53 -22.67
N ALA A 12 13.77 5.46 -21.62
CA ALA A 12 12.71 6.44 -21.37
C ALA A 12 13.27 7.85 -21.15
N VAL A 13 14.28 8.01 -20.29
CA VAL A 13 14.94 9.30 -20.07
C VAL A 13 15.58 9.83 -21.35
N ARG A 14 16.36 8.99 -22.05
CA ARG A 14 16.99 9.36 -23.33
C ARG A 14 15.98 9.83 -24.37
N LYS A 15 14.85 9.13 -24.49
CA LYS A 15 13.78 9.53 -25.40
C LYS A 15 13.24 10.91 -25.03
N THR A 16 12.97 11.16 -23.75
CA THR A 16 12.49 12.46 -23.27
C THR A 16 13.48 13.58 -23.55
N VAL A 17 14.78 13.34 -23.38
CA VAL A 17 15.85 14.30 -23.71
C VAL A 17 15.87 14.62 -25.21
N ALA A 18 15.81 13.58 -26.05
CA ALA A 18 15.81 13.74 -27.51
C ALA A 18 14.60 14.53 -28.00
N GLU A 19 13.41 14.22 -27.47
CA GLU A 19 12.18 14.93 -27.85
C GLU A 19 12.13 16.38 -27.33
N SER A 20 12.95 16.75 -26.34
CA SER A 20 13.16 18.13 -25.89
C SER A 20 14.12 18.92 -26.80
N GLY A 21 14.74 18.26 -27.78
CA GLY A 21 15.70 18.90 -28.68
C GLY A 21 17.04 19.22 -28.02
N CYS A 22 17.34 18.59 -26.87
CA CYS A 22 18.61 18.72 -26.16
C CYS A 22 19.57 17.61 -26.60
N ASP A 23 20.88 17.91 -26.58
CA ASP A 23 21.92 16.96 -26.98
C ASP A 23 22.20 15.93 -25.87
N CYS A 24 22.08 16.37 -24.61
CA CYS A 24 22.23 15.52 -23.43
C CYS A 24 21.44 16.07 -22.23
N LEU A 25 21.25 15.23 -21.22
CA LEU A 25 20.85 15.60 -19.87
C LEU A 25 22.04 15.48 -18.94
N VAL A 26 22.29 16.52 -18.16
CA VAL A 26 23.38 16.56 -17.17
C VAL A 26 22.79 16.41 -15.77
N LEU A 27 23.19 15.34 -15.09
CA LEU A 27 22.87 15.05 -13.70
C LEU A 27 24.16 15.11 -12.89
N VAL A 28 24.25 16.04 -11.94
CA VAL A 28 25.39 16.14 -11.02
C VAL A 28 24.85 15.98 -9.61
N CYS A 29 25.21 14.89 -8.95
CA CYS A 29 24.74 14.59 -7.61
C CYS A 29 25.60 15.29 -6.55
N GLY A 30 25.08 15.34 -5.31
CA GLY A 30 25.84 15.79 -4.15
C GLY A 30 26.36 17.24 -4.21
N PRO A 31 27.45 17.55 -3.49
CA PRO A 31 27.97 18.91 -3.33
C PRO A 31 28.35 19.58 -4.66
N ASP A 32 28.84 18.81 -5.63
CA ASP A 32 29.29 19.31 -6.93
C ASP A 32 28.16 19.83 -7.83
N GLY A 33 26.94 19.31 -7.63
CA GLY A 33 25.71 19.81 -8.22
C GLY A 33 25.01 20.86 -7.35
N SER A 34 25.67 21.38 -6.30
CA SER A 34 25.04 22.22 -5.27
C SER A 34 23.82 21.56 -4.61
N LEU A 35 23.91 20.25 -4.33
CA LEU A 35 22.83 19.45 -3.73
C LEU A 35 21.54 19.51 -4.55
N ASN A 36 21.67 19.38 -5.88
CA ASN A 36 20.53 19.42 -6.78
C ASN A 36 19.63 18.19 -6.60
N SER A 37 18.46 18.36 -5.96
CA SER A 37 17.52 17.28 -5.67
C SER A 37 17.06 16.55 -6.93
N GLY A 38 16.76 17.29 -8.02
CA GLY A 38 16.33 16.66 -9.27
C GLY A 38 17.41 15.78 -9.91
N SER A 39 18.69 16.15 -9.84
CA SER A 39 19.80 15.31 -10.31
C SER A 39 19.91 14.02 -9.51
N VAL A 40 19.82 14.12 -8.18
CA VAL A 40 19.90 12.98 -7.27
C VAL A 40 18.70 12.04 -7.49
N GLN A 41 17.49 12.56 -7.48
CA GLN A 41 16.25 11.80 -7.72
C GLN A 41 16.26 11.10 -9.09
N CYS A 42 16.72 11.78 -10.15
CA CYS A 42 16.85 11.16 -11.47
C CYS A 42 17.91 10.04 -11.48
N ALA A 43 19.03 10.23 -10.79
CA ALA A 43 20.08 9.21 -10.66
C ALA A 43 19.60 8.00 -9.86
N LEU A 44 18.89 8.20 -8.75
CA LEU A 44 18.24 7.13 -7.97
C LEU A 44 17.23 6.37 -8.83
N HIS A 45 16.43 7.08 -9.61
CA HIS A 45 15.51 6.44 -10.57
C HIS A 45 16.26 5.57 -11.57
N LEU A 46 17.29 6.10 -12.24
CA LEU A 46 18.06 5.36 -13.25
C LEU A 46 18.76 4.12 -12.66
N LEU A 47 19.44 4.28 -11.52
CA LEU A 47 20.32 3.27 -10.95
C LEU A 47 19.62 2.30 -9.99
N TYR A 48 18.68 2.76 -9.16
CA TYR A 48 18.00 1.94 -8.15
C TYR A 48 16.54 1.65 -8.47
N GLY A 49 15.93 2.41 -9.38
CA GLY A 49 14.54 2.22 -9.75
C GLY A 49 13.53 2.86 -8.80
N THR A 50 14.00 3.69 -7.86
CA THR A 50 13.17 4.59 -7.04
C THR A 50 12.24 5.37 -7.95
N SER A 51 10.96 5.45 -7.60
CA SER A 51 9.95 6.05 -8.49
C SER A 51 8.74 6.53 -7.73
N GLY A 52 7.94 7.39 -8.37
CA GLY A 52 6.73 7.88 -7.75
C GLY A 52 7.01 8.65 -6.47
N ARG A 53 6.16 8.47 -5.46
CA ARG A 53 6.28 9.17 -4.17
C ARG A 53 7.54 8.79 -3.38
N GLU A 54 8.14 7.64 -3.66
CA GLU A 54 9.43 7.25 -3.05
C GLU A 54 10.55 8.24 -3.39
N LEU A 55 10.42 9.01 -4.48
CA LEU A 55 11.40 10.04 -4.83
C LEU A 55 11.33 11.26 -3.91
N ILE A 56 10.22 11.47 -3.19
CA ILE A 56 10.03 12.62 -2.31
C ILE A 56 10.92 12.44 -1.08
N GLY A 57 11.86 13.38 -0.88
CA GLY A 57 12.83 13.29 0.21
C GLY A 57 13.92 12.23 0.03
N SER A 58 13.91 11.51 -1.11
CA SER A 58 14.92 10.49 -1.40
C SER A 58 16.34 11.04 -1.52
N GLU A 59 16.48 12.35 -1.76
CA GLU A 59 17.75 13.06 -1.75
C GLU A 59 18.47 13.05 -0.39
N PHE A 60 17.78 12.67 0.69
CA PHE A 60 18.34 12.52 2.04
C PHE A 60 18.54 11.06 2.46
N SER A 61 18.38 10.11 1.53
CA SER A 61 18.55 8.68 1.82
C SER A 61 20.02 8.25 1.82
N ASP A 62 20.32 7.13 2.49
CA ASP A 62 21.65 6.49 2.43
C ASP A 62 22.07 6.17 0.97
N MET A 63 21.10 5.90 0.10
CA MET A 63 21.33 5.68 -1.33
C MET A 63 21.78 6.96 -2.03
N ALA A 64 21.26 8.13 -1.63
CA ALA A 64 21.70 9.42 -2.16
C ALA A 64 23.13 9.75 -1.72
N ASP A 65 23.48 9.44 -0.46
CA ASP A 65 24.83 9.61 0.05
C ASP A 65 25.86 8.77 -0.73
N GLU A 66 25.52 7.52 -1.09
CA GLU A 66 26.35 6.66 -1.95
C GLU A 66 26.56 7.27 -3.35
N LEU A 67 25.62 8.08 -3.85
CA LEU A 67 25.71 8.75 -5.14
C LEU A 67 26.28 10.18 -5.06
N SER A 68 26.74 10.65 -3.90
CA SER A 68 27.18 12.04 -3.69
C SER A 68 28.29 12.51 -4.64
N GLU A 69 29.17 11.60 -5.08
CA GLU A 69 30.28 11.87 -6.01
C GLU A 69 29.98 11.42 -7.46
N LEU A 70 28.70 11.20 -7.78
CA LEU A 70 28.26 10.73 -9.09
C LEU A 70 27.89 11.91 -10.01
N PHE A 71 28.33 11.86 -11.27
CA PHE A 71 27.62 12.54 -12.35
C PHE A 71 27.25 11.58 -13.47
N VAL A 72 26.10 11.84 -14.10
CA VAL A 72 25.58 11.08 -15.23
C VAL A 72 25.21 12.05 -16.34
N ILE A 73 25.72 11.80 -17.54
CA ILE A 73 25.38 12.51 -18.76
C ILE A 73 24.69 11.54 -19.69
N VAL A 74 23.37 11.71 -19.83
CA VAL A 74 22.54 10.88 -20.72
C VAL A 74 22.47 11.55 -22.07
N SER A 75 22.99 10.92 -23.13
CA SER A 75 22.92 11.49 -24.47
C SER A 75 21.54 11.34 -25.10
N GLY A 76 20.97 12.44 -25.61
CA GLY A 76 19.74 12.44 -26.41
C GLY A 76 19.98 12.10 -27.89
N LYS A 77 21.22 12.21 -28.38
CA LYS A 77 21.56 11.92 -29.79
C LYS A 77 21.72 10.42 -30.02
N GLU A 78 21.17 9.92 -31.12
CA GLU A 78 21.40 8.54 -31.53
C GLU A 78 22.88 8.31 -31.88
N GLY A 79 23.44 7.17 -31.46
CA GLY A 79 24.86 6.84 -31.68
C GLY A 79 25.90 7.57 -30.80
N SER A 80 25.50 8.62 -30.07
CA SER A 80 26.39 9.31 -29.12
C SER A 80 26.53 8.55 -27.79
N TRP A 81 27.66 8.77 -27.12
CA TRP A 81 27.98 8.10 -25.86
C TRP A 81 27.38 8.84 -24.66
N SER A 82 26.73 8.09 -23.77
CA SER A 82 26.42 8.55 -22.42
C SER A 82 27.65 8.34 -21.53
N THR A 83 27.86 9.23 -20.56
CA THR A 83 29.04 9.20 -19.69
C THR A 83 28.63 9.19 -18.23
N ILE A 84 29.25 8.33 -17.44
CA ILE A 84 29.08 8.26 -15.99
C ILE A 84 30.44 8.40 -15.35
N PHE A 85 30.54 9.21 -14.31
CA PHE A 85 31.70 9.25 -13.43
C PHE A 85 31.24 8.92 -12.02
N CYS A 86 32.01 8.09 -11.32
CA CYS A 86 31.71 7.66 -9.96
C CYS A 86 33.00 7.36 -9.18
N GLN A 87 32.89 7.27 -7.86
CA GLN A 87 33.99 6.79 -7.03
C GLN A 87 34.26 5.30 -7.28
N ASP A 88 35.53 4.87 -7.15
CA ASP A 88 35.92 3.47 -7.33
C ASP A 88 35.18 2.51 -6.37
N ALA A 89 34.79 2.97 -5.18
CA ALA A 89 34.01 2.20 -4.21
C ALA A 89 32.66 1.71 -4.76
N VAL A 90 32.01 2.50 -5.64
CA VAL A 90 30.67 2.22 -6.17
C VAL A 90 30.68 1.76 -7.63
N VAL A 91 31.85 1.75 -8.28
CA VAL A 91 31.98 1.45 -9.72
C VAL A 91 31.42 0.08 -10.09
N SER A 92 31.59 -0.92 -9.22
CA SER A 92 31.11 -2.29 -9.46
C SER A 92 29.58 -2.35 -9.55
N LYS A 93 28.89 -1.61 -8.66
CA LYS A 93 27.44 -1.50 -8.60
C LYS A 93 26.90 -0.72 -9.80
N VAL A 94 27.48 0.45 -10.07
CA VAL A 94 27.12 1.30 -11.23
C VAL A 94 27.31 0.52 -12.53
N SER A 95 28.45 -0.16 -12.71
CA SER A 95 28.71 -0.98 -13.90
C SER A 95 27.73 -2.13 -14.03
N ALA A 96 27.38 -2.80 -12.93
CA ALA A 96 26.40 -3.89 -12.96
C ALA A 96 25.01 -3.43 -13.42
N MET A 97 24.57 -2.25 -12.98
CA MET A 97 23.29 -1.67 -13.35
C MET A 97 23.28 -1.13 -14.78
N THR A 98 24.39 -0.53 -15.23
CA THR A 98 24.46 0.17 -16.52
C THR A 98 25.05 -0.67 -17.65
N ARG A 99 25.45 -1.92 -17.40
CA ARG A 99 26.08 -2.82 -18.39
C ARG A 99 25.28 -3.04 -19.68
N LEU A 100 23.96 -2.85 -19.64
CA LEU A 100 23.08 -3.01 -20.80
C LEU A 100 22.79 -1.69 -21.52
N TRP A 101 23.20 -0.55 -20.96
CA TRP A 101 22.97 0.76 -21.56
C TRP A 101 23.80 0.89 -22.85
N PRO A 102 23.17 1.21 -23.99
CA PRO A 102 23.89 1.35 -25.25
C PRO A 102 24.83 2.57 -25.20
N SER A 103 26.06 2.37 -25.70
CA SER A 103 27.10 3.40 -25.82
C SER A 103 27.31 4.17 -24.51
N THR A 104 27.66 3.48 -23.42
CA THR A 104 27.92 4.12 -22.13
C THR A 104 29.38 3.97 -21.72
N LEU A 105 30.02 5.08 -21.34
CA LEU A 105 31.35 5.11 -20.73
C LEU A 105 31.20 5.30 -19.22
N VAL A 106 31.86 4.44 -18.43
CA VAL A 106 31.95 4.59 -16.98
C VAL A 106 33.39 4.91 -16.63
N PHE A 107 33.61 6.07 -16.04
CA PHE A 107 34.87 6.49 -15.46
C PHE A 107 34.80 6.29 -13.94
N SER A 108 35.90 5.79 -13.35
CA SER A 108 36.09 5.77 -11.91
C SER A 108 37.43 6.33 -11.53
N ALA A 109 37.48 6.95 -10.35
CA ALA A 109 38.69 7.44 -9.73
C ALA A 109 38.68 7.10 -8.24
N ASP A 110 39.88 6.93 -7.70
CA ASP A 110 40.09 6.59 -6.29
C ASP A 110 40.38 7.87 -5.50
N MET A 111 39.42 8.24 -4.64
CA MET A 111 39.49 9.41 -3.76
C MET A 111 40.64 9.34 -2.74
N ASP A 112 41.06 8.13 -2.34
CA ASP A 112 41.97 7.95 -1.20
C ASP A 112 43.45 8.20 -1.56
N LYS A 113 43.78 8.32 -2.85
CA LYS A 113 45.15 8.46 -3.31
C LYS A 113 45.62 9.92 -3.35
N ASP A 114 44.85 10.78 -4.01
CA ASP A 114 45.13 12.22 -4.17
C ASP A 114 43.88 12.97 -4.66
N ILE A 115 43.41 13.94 -3.87
CA ILE A 115 42.19 14.72 -4.14
C ILE A 115 42.37 15.59 -5.38
N ASP A 116 43.53 16.20 -5.57
CA ASP A 116 43.78 17.08 -6.71
C ASP A 116 43.75 16.30 -8.04
N THR A 117 44.33 15.10 -8.04
CA THR A 117 44.25 14.17 -9.17
C THR A 117 42.81 13.70 -9.41
N TYR A 118 42.07 13.38 -8.35
CA TYR A 118 40.66 12.97 -8.45
C TYR A 118 39.80 14.06 -9.09
N ASP A 119 39.87 15.29 -8.58
CA ASP A 119 39.09 16.43 -9.09
C ASP A 119 39.50 16.79 -10.52
N SER A 120 40.78 16.67 -10.85
CA SER A 120 41.27 16.85 -12.22
C SER A 120 40.72 15.79 -13.18
N GLN A 121 40.65 14.52 -12.75
CA GLN A 121 40.07 13.43 -13.55
C GLN A 121 38.56 13.59 -13.72
N LYS A 122 37.84 13.94 -12.65
CA LYS A 122 36.40 14.24 -12.65
C LYS A 122 36.07 15.37 -13.62
N THR A 123 36.80 16.48 -13.53
CA THR A 123 36.64 17.65 -14.40
C THR A 123 36.98 17.30 -15.86
N ALA A 124 38.05 16.56 -16.11
CA ALA A 124 38.42 16.12 -17.46
C ALA A 124 37.37 15.19 -18.09
N ALA A 125 36.79 14.28 -17.30
CA ALA A 125 35.69 13.42 -17.75
C ALA A 125 34.44 14.24 -18.08
N PHE A 126 34.11 15.24 -17.25
CA PHE A 126 32.99 16.15 -17.48
C PHE A 126 33.15 16.98 -18.77
N ILE A 127 34.33 17.60 -18.96
CA ILE A 127 34.64 18.36 -20.19
C ILE A 127 34.56 17.46 -21.42
N ARG A 128 35.14 16.26 -21.36
CA ARG A 128 35.11 15.29 -22.46
C ARG A 128 33.68 14.90 -22.85
N ALA A 129 32.79 14.77 -21.87
CA ALA A 129 31.40 14.42 -22.14
C ALA A 129 30.58 15.56 -22.76
N LEU A 130 31.03 16.82 -22.60
CA LEU A 130 30.35 18.01 -23.12
C LEU A 130 31.01 18.63 -24.36
N SER A 131 32.15 18.13 -24.82
CA SER A 131 32.94 18.77 -25.89
C SER A 131 32.22 18.92 -27.25
N GLU A 132 31.17 18.12 -27.50
CA GLU A 132 30.38 18.14 -28.74
C GLU A 132 28.89 18.48 -28.50
N THR A 133 28.56 19.01 -27.32
CA THR A 133 27.20 19.41 -26.98
C THR A 133 27.03 20.91 -27.15
N THR A 134 25.82 21.30 -27.56
CA THR A 134 25.41 22.69 -27.79
C THR A 134 24.17 23.03 -26.97
N ARG A 135 23.24 22.07 -26.83
CA ARG A 135 22.03 22.19 -26.02
C ARG A 135 22.06 21.17 -24.89
N ILE A 136 22.03 21.63 -23.66
CA ILE A 136 22.10 20.80 -22.46
C ILE A 136 20.76 20.89 -21.73
N ALA A 137 20.21 19.74 -21.35
CA ALA A 137 19.10 19.64 -20.44
C ALA A 137 19.59 19.52 -19.00
N VAL A 138 18.88 20.17 -18.09
CA VAL A 138 19.04 20.03 -16.64
C VAL A 138 17.68 19.78 -16.00
N CYS A 139 17.68 19.21 -14.80
CA CYS A 139 16.45 18.99 -14.03
C CYS A 139 16.61 19.54 -12.61
N PRO A 140 16.49 20.88 -12.41
CA PRO A 140 16.71 21.50 -11.13
C PRO A 140 15.77 20.96 -10.03
N ASN A 141 14.52 20.68 -10.38
CA ASN A 141 13.51 20.23 -9.43
C ASN A 141 12.47 19.34 -10.13
N LEU A 142 12.56 18.03 -9.95
CA LEU A 142 11.67 17.06 -10.60
C LEU A 142 10.24 17.07 -10.06
N LEU A 143 10.02 17.53 -8.81
CA LEU A 143 8.75 17.36 -8.10
C LEU A 143 7.99 18.69 -7.84
N GLY A 144 8.60 19.84 -8.10
CA GLY A 144 7.87 21.11 -8.29
C GLY A 144 8.53 22.36 -7.71
N GLU A 145 8.90 23.28 -8.61
CA GLU A 145 8.79 24.76 -8.57
C GLU A 145 9.33 25.26 -9.93
N GLU A 146 8.58 26.08 -10.67
CA GLU A 146 9.07 26.62 -11.96
C GLU A 146 10.31 27.50 -11.74
N VAL A 147 11.44 27.07 -12.28
CA VAL A 147 12.66 27.88 -12.26
C VAL A 147 12.66 28.82 -13.45
N ASN A 148 12.60 30.12 -13.19
CA ASN A 148 12.80 31.15 -14.22
C ASN A 148 14.14 30.91 -14.97
N ILE A 149 14.13 30.88 -16.30
CA ILE A 149 15.30 30.56 -17.16
C ILE A 149 16.54 31.41 -16.81
N THR A 150 16.40 32.69 -16.51
CA THR A 150 17.55 33.53 -16.14
C THR A 150 18.13 33.10 -14.79
N ARG A 151 17.29 32.62 -13.87
CA ARG A 151 17.74 32.00 -12.61
C ARG A 151 18.37 30.63 -12.87
N LEU A 152 17.88 29.89 -13.87
CA LEU A 152 18.41 28.57 -14.25
C LEU A 152 19.89 28.66 -14.65
N ASN A 153 20.23 29.50 -15.63
CA ASN A 153 21.62 29.65 -16.09
C ASN A 153 22.54 30.06 -14.93
N MET A 154 22.14 31.06 -14.14
CA MET A 154 22.90 31.50 -12.97
C MET A 154 23.00 30.43 -11.87
N SER A 155 22.02 29.54 -11.75
CA SER A 155 22.05 28.45 -10.76
C SER A 155 23.00 27.33 -11.18
N VAL A 156 23.00 26.96 -12.47
CA VAL A 156 23.89 25.94 -13.01
C VAL A 156 25.35 26.42 -12.96
N GLU A 157 25.62 27.70 -13.25
CA GLU A 157 26.97 28.28 -13.11
C GLU A 157 27.46 28.36 -11.67
N LYS A 158 26.59 28.14 -10.67
CA LYS A 158 27.02 28.08 -9.27
C LYS A 158 27.56 26.71 -8.88
N TRP A 159 27.23 25.66 -9.63
CA TRP A 159 27.66 24.30 -9.36
C TRP A 159 29.20 24.21 -9.35
N PRO A 160 29.82 23.69 -8.28
CA PRO A 160 31.27 23.57 -8.20
C PRO A 160 31.90 22.89 -9.43
N LEU A 161 31.30 21.82 -9.95
CA LEU A 161 31.82 21.12 -11.13
C LEU A 161 31.70 21.97 -12.42
N VAL A 162 30.62 22.73 -12.57
CA VAL A 162 30.44 23.65 -13.72
C VAL A 162 31.41 24.83 -13.63
N LYS A 163 31.70 25.32 -12.42
CA LYS A 163 32.74 26.34 -12.23
C LYS A 163 34.12 25.83 -12.60
N ALA A 164 34.44 24.58 -12.26
CA ALA A 164 35.70 23.95 -12.65
C ALA A 164 35.83 23.82 -14.18
N TYR A 165 34.72 23.53 -14.88
CA TYR A 165 34.66 23.54 -16.34
C TYR A 165 35.08 24.90 -16.92
N GLY A 166 34.63 26.01 -16.35
CA GLY A 166 34.94 27.36 -16.84
C GLY A 166 36.30 27.92 -16.42
N TYR A 167 37.12 27.15 -15.68
CA TYR A 167 38.41 27.61 -15.18
C TYR A 167 39.46 27.61 -16.30
N GLU A 168 40.22 28.71 -16.43
CA GLU A 168 41.19 28.94 -17.53
C GLU A 168 42.25 27.83 -17.68
N GLY A 169 42.50 27.05 -16.63
CA GLY A 169 43.43 25.92 -16.64
C GLY A 169 43.02 24.72 -17.50
N PHE A 170 41.75 24.60 -17.91
CA PHE A 170 41.22 23.43 -18.62
C PHE A 170 41.00 23.62 -20.13
N ALA A 171 41.50 24.72 -20.72
CA ALA A 171 41.40 25.02 -22.16
C ALA A 171 39.97 24.98 -22.74
N THR A 172 38.97 25.34 -21.92
CA THR A 172 37.56 25.48 -22.31
C THR A 172 37.26 26.91 -22.77
N SER A 173 36.09 27.12 -23.38
CA SER A 173 35.64 28.43 -23.89
C SER A 173 35.16 29.42 -22.81
N GLY A 174 35.40 29.14 -21.52
CA GLY A 174 34.90 29.92 -20.38
C GLY A 174 33.63 29.31 -19.76
N PHE A 175 32.72 30.15 -19.26
CA PHE A 175 31.45 29.72 -18.63
C PHE A 175 30.65 28.76 -19.51
N LEU A 176 30.10 27.70 -18.92
CA LEU A 176 29.37 26.65 -19.64
C LEU A 176 28.13 27.20 -20.37
N THR A 177 27.38 28.06 -19.71
CA THR A 177 26.15 28.68 -20.24
C THR A 177 26.39 29.70 -21.35
N LEU A 178 27.66 30.09 -21.60
CA LEU A 178 28.02 30.90 -22.77
C LEU A 178 28.26 30.03 -24.00
N SER A 179 28.77 28.80 -23.82
CA SER A 179 28.99 27.85 -24.91
C SER A 179 27.79 26.95 -25.17
N ASN A 180 26.95 26.74 -24.17
CA ASN A 180 25.85 25.78 -24.19
C ASN A 180 24.53 26.45 -23.79
N ASP A 181 23.50 26.19 -24.57
CA ASP A 181 22.13 26.60 -24.25
C ASP A 181 21.51 25.59 -23.26
N VAL A 182 21.03 26.10 -22.12
CA VAL A 182 20.56 25.27 -20.99
C VAL A 182 19.05 25.30 -20.91
N THR A 183 18.43 24.13 -20.90
CA THR A 183 16.97 23.94 -20.86
C THR A 183 16.56 23.15 -19.63
N ASP A 184 15.56 23.64 -18.90
CA ASP A 184 14.90 22.86 -17.85
C ASP A 184 13.93 21.86 -18.48
N ILE A 185 14.10 20.58 -18.17
CA ILE A 185 13.20 19.51 -18.63
C ILE A 185 12.49 18.79 -17.48
N SER A 186 12.50 19.37 -16.27
CA SER A 186 12.00 18.71 -15.04
C SER A 186 10.55 18.26 -15.17
N GLU A 187 9.65 19.16 -15.59
CA GLU A 187 8.22 18.84 -15.79
C GLU A 187 8.04 17.71 -16.81
N ARG A 188 8.85 17.74 -17.87
CA ARG A 188 8.78 16.73 -18.93
C ARG A 188 9.27 15.37 -18.43
N LEU A 189 10.37 15.32 -17.69
CA LEU A 189 10.87 14.10 -17.06
C LEU A 189 9.87 13.55 -16.05
N ASN A 190 9.26 14.41 -15.25
CA ASN A 190 8.22 14.01 -14.31
C ASN A 190 7.06 13.32 -15.06
N ARG A 191 6.42 14.05 -16.00
CA ARG A 191 5.26 13.55 -16.75
C ARG A 191 5.55 12.32 -17.60
N ASP A 192 6.69 12.32 -18.29
CA ASP A 192 6.97 11.32 -19.32
C ASP A 192 7.73 10.10 -18.78
N VAL A 193 8.34 10.21 -17.59
CA VAL A 193 9.17 9.15 -16.99
C VAL A 193 8.77 8.83 -15.53
N LEU A 194 8.84 9.79 -14.62
CA LEU A 194 8.83 9.50 -13.17
C LEU A 194 7.42 9.24 -12.60
N SER A 195 6.39 9.86 -13.18
CA SER A 195 4.99 9.63 -12.80
C SER A 195 4.47 8.29 -13.31
N LYS A 196 5.20 7.59 -14.17
CA LYS A 196 4.76 6.32 -14.76
C LYS A 196 5.13 5.14 -13.88
N TRP A 197 4.20 4.19 -13.77
CA TRP A 197 4.48 2.91 -13.14
C TRP A 197 5.52 2.13 -13.95
N THR A 198 6.64 1.82 -13.30
CA THR A 198 7.64 0.88 -13.83
C THR A 198 7.43 -0.50 -13.21
N PRO A 199 7.94 -1.58 -13.82
CA PRO A 199 7.92 -2.90 -13.19
C PRO A 199 8.59 -2.92 -11.80
N ALA A 200 9.64 -2.13 -11.62
CA ALA A 200 10.31 -1.96 -10.32
C ALA A 200 9.38 -1.27 -9.31
N ALA A 201 8.71 -0.18 -9.72
CA ALA A 201 7.71 0.53 -8.91
C ALA A 201 6.56 -0.38 -8.47
N VAL A 202 6.03 -1.17 -9.40
CA VAL A 202 4.96 -2.13 -9.12
C VAL A 202 5.44 -3.22 -8.17
N THR A 203 6.65 -3.75 -8.41
CA THR A 203 7.23 -4.75 -7.53
C THR A 203 7.34 -4.17 -6.13
N HIS A 204 7.91 -2.97 -5.98
CA HIS A 204 8.01 -2.25 -4.71
C HIS A 204 6.63 -2.04 -4.04
N ALA A 205 5.66 -1.49 -4.76
CA ALA A 205 4.31 -1.27 -4.25
C ALA A 205 3.58 -2.56 -3.84
N THR A 206 3.97 -3.70 -4.41
CA THR A 206 3.44 -5.03 -4.06
C THR A 206 4.35 -5.81 -3.11
N GLN A 207 5.50 -5.25 -2.70
CA GLN A 207 6.39 -5.88 -1.74
C GLN A 207 5.68 -6.07 -0.40
N GLU A 208 6.16 -7.06 0.35
CA GLU A 208 5.55 -7.44 1.60
C GLU A 208 5.59 -6.33 2.65
N HIS A 209 6.59 -5.44 2.64
CA HIS A 209 6.75 -4.44 3.69
C HIS A 209 5.71 -3.30 3.59
N CYS A 210 5.55 -2.60 2.46
CA CYS A 210 4.53 -1.55 2.28
C CYS A 210 3.12 -2.12 2.56
N MET A 211 2.84 -3.30 2.01
CA MET A 211 1.53 -3.92 2.22
C MET A 211 1.30 -4.34 3.67
N ARG A 212 2.34 -4.75 4.41
CA ARG A 212 2.23 -5.09 5.84
C ARG A 212 1.86 -3.91 6.71
N GLU A 213 2.28 -2.69 6.39
CA GLU A 213 1.89 -1.49 7.15
C GLU A 213 0.39 -1.24 7.03
N LEU A 214 -0.13 -1.30 5.80
CA LEU A 214 -1.57 -1.18 5.56
C LEU A 214 -2.35 -2.33 6.19
N GLU A 215 -1.86 -3.57 6.09
CA GLU A 215 -2.46 -4.75 6.74
C GLU A 215 -2.48 -4.60 8.27
N ALA A 216 -1.37 -4.16 8.88
CA ALA A 216 -1.27 -3.96 10.32
C ALA A 216 -2.22 -2.88 10.82
N ALA A 217 -2.29 -1.72 10.14
CA ALA A 217 -3.26 -0.68 10.46
C ALA A 217 -4.71 -1.21 10.33
N TRP A 218 -4.95 -2.08 9.35
CA TRP A 218 -6.25 -2.72 9.17
C TRP A 218 -6.61 -3.67 10.32
N ASP A 219 -5.68 -4.52 10.72
CA ASP A 219 -5.84 -5.46 11.84
C ASP A 219 -5.96 -4.75 13.19
N ASP A 220 -5.25 -3.64 13.39
CA ASP A 220 -5.36 -2.79 14.56
C ASP A 220 -6.75 -2.13 14.62
N SER A 221 -7.29 -1.68 13.49
CA SER A 221 -8.67 -1.21 13.39
C SER A 221 -9.67 -2.33 13.75
N ILE A 222 -9.49 -3.55 13.26
CA ILE A 222 -10.33 -4.71 13.64
C ILE A 222 -10.23 -4.98 15.15
N THR A 223 -9.03 -4.89 15.71
CA THR A 223 -8.78 -5.11 17.14
C THR A 223 -9.43 -4.02 18.00
N ALA A 224 -9.32 -2.75 17.60
CA ALA A 224 -9.95 -1.62 18.27
C ALA A 224 -11.47 -1.81 18.35
N VAL A 225 -12.07 -2.18 17.24
CA VAL A 225 -13.50 -2.51 17.17
C VAL A 225 -13.87 -3.65 18.13
N THR A 226 -13.08 -4.73 18.12
CA THR A 226 -13.32 -5.91 18.97
C THR A 226 -13.28 -5.55 20.46
N ARG A 227 -12.32 -4.70 20.87
CA ARG A 227 -12.22 -4.20 22.25
C ARG A 227 -13.40 -3.30 22.62
N MET A 228 -13.86 -2.45 21.70
CA MET A 228 -14.96 -1.51 21.97
C MET A 228 -16.33 -2.19 22.09
N ALA A 229 -16.53 -3.34 21.44
CA ALA A 229 -17.73 -4.17 21.60
C ALA A 229 -17.93 -4.62 23.06
N GLU A 230 -16.85 -4.77 23.84
CA GLU A 230 -16.92 -5.14 25.26
C GLU A 230 -17.36 -3.97 26.16
N CYS A 231 -17.25 -2.72 25.69
CA CYS A 231 -17.45 -1.51 26.50
C CYS A 231 -18.78 -0.76 26.25
N GLU A 232 -19.70 -1.30 25.44
CA GLU A 232 -21.02 -0.74 25.07
C GLU A 232 -21.03 0.68 24.43
N LYS A 233 -19.89 1.38 24.37
CA LYS A 233 -19.72 2.69 23.71
C LYS A 233 -18.75 2.57 22.55
N VAL A 234 -19.31 2.56 21.35
CA VAL A 234 -18.55 2.70 20.11
C VAL A 234 -18.38 4.18 19.80
N ILE A 235 -17.16 4.68 19.93
CA ILE A 235 -16.77 6.00 19.43
C ILE A 235 -16.27 5.76 18.00
N GLY A 236 -17.06 6.17 17.00
CA GLY A 236 -16.72 5.94 15.59
C GLY A 236 -15.35 6.51 15.18
N GLN A 237 -14.87 7.54 15.88
CA GLN A 237 -13.55 8.15 15.65
C GLN A 237 -12.38 7.21 15.97
N GLU A 238 -12.55 6.21 16.84
CA GLU A 238 -11.44 5.31 17.25
C GLU A 238 -11.37 4.04 16.40
N ILE A 239 -12.42 3.71 15.65
CA ILE A 239 -12.50 2.47 14.89
C ILE A 239 -11.63 2.51 13.61
N GLY A 240 -11.68 3.61 12.87
CA GLY A 240 -10.88 3.81 11.65
C GLY A 240 -9.54 4.50 11.89
N LYS A 241 -9.25 4.84 13.15
CA LYS A 241 -8.12 5.70 13.51
C LYS A 241 -6.76 5.17 13.07
N PRO A 242 -6.41 3.89 13.26
CA PRO A 242 -5.14 3.36 12.74
C PRO A 242 -4.94 3.55 11.23
N ILE A 243 -6.02 3.37 10.44
CA ILE A 243 -5.97 3.53 8.97
C ILE A 243 -5.83 5.01 8.57
N ILE A 244 -6.49 5.91 9.31
CA ILE A 244 -6.39 7.36 9.09
C ILE A 244 -5.00 7.86 9.51
N GLU A 245 -4.53 7.48 10.70
CA GLU A 245 -3.22 7.84 11.22
C GLU A 245 -2.09 7.35 10.32
N LEU A 246 -2.18 6.14 9.75
CA LEU A 246 -1.19 5.67 8.78
C LEU A 246 -1.04 6.62 7.59
N MET A 247 -2.17 7.12 7.06
CA MET A 247 -2.18 8.06 5.94
C MET A 247 -1.69 9.44 6.38
N ASP A 248 -2.21 9.98 7.50
CA ASP A 248 -1.79 11.27 8.05
C ASP A 248 -0.27 11.31 8.31
N TYR A 249 0.28 10.28 8.97
CA TYR A 249 1.72 10.21 9.26
C TYR A 249 2.58 10.18 7.99
N GLY A 250 2.11 9.50 6.95
CA GLY A 250 2.84 9.44 5.68
C GLY A 250 2.70 10.70 4.82
N GLU A 251 1.71 11.55 5.10
CA GLU A 251 1.53 12.85 4.43
C GLU A 251 2.29 14.00 5.11
N LEU A 252 2.72 13.85 6.38
CA LEU A 252 3.52 14.85 7.12
C LEU A 252 4.86 15.24 6.46
N GLY A 253 5.29 14.54 5.40
CA GLY A 253 6.49 14.85 4.62
C GLY A 253 6.22 15.47 3.24
N ASP A 254 4.96 15.69 2.84
CA ASP A 254 4.58 15.94 1.45
C ASP A 254 4.12 17.39 1.14
N ASP A 255 4.46 18.36 2.02
CA ASP A 255 4.03 19.76 1.95
C ASP A 255 4.36 20.53 0.63
N GLY A 256 5.03 19.89 -0.34
CA GLY A 256 5.51 20.49 -1.59
C GLY A 256 4.79 20.06 -2.87
N ILE A 257 3.99 18.98 -2.88
CA ILE A 257 3.33 18.53 -4.11
C ILE A 257 1.95 19.15 -4.20
N GLY A 258 1.81 20.20 -5.02
CA GLY A 258 0.51 20.72 -5.44
C GLY A 258 -0.28 19.63 -6.17
N SER A 259 -1.12 18.89 -5.44
CA SER A 259 -2.03 17.91 -6.03
C SER A 259 -3.22 18.68 -6.64
N GLU A 260 -3.08 19.13 -7.90
CA GLU A 260 -4.24 19.55 -8.70
C GLU A 260 -4.99 18.30 -9.19
N GLY A 261 -5.67 17.61 -8.27
CA GLY A 261 -6.44 16.40 -8.58
C GLY A 261 -7.31 15.93 -7.40
N PRO A 262 -8.37 15.13 -7.65
CA PRO A 262 -9.17 14.57 -6.56
C PRO A 262 -8.36 13.53 -5.77
N GLU A 263 -7.89 13.89 -4.59
CA GLU A 263 -7.03 13.03 -3.77
C GLU A 263 -7.77 11.81 -3.20
N LEU A 264 -7.08 10.67 -3.11
CA LEU A 264 -7.63 9.47 -2.46
C LEU A 264 -7.37 9.57 -0.96
N THR A 265 -8.42 9.77 -0.18
CA THR A 265 -8.31 9.85 1.27
C THR A 265 -8.70 8.53 1.95
N ALA A 266 -8.03 8.24 3.06
CA ALA A 266 -8.43 7.20 4.00
C ALA A 266 -9.71 7.61 4.76
N GLY A 267 -10.49 6.65 5.23
CA GLY A 267 -11.68 6.97 6.04
C GLY A 267 -12.53 5.79 6.50
N CYS A 268 -13.50 6.10 7.36
CA CYS A 268 -14.44 5.16 7.97
C CYS A 268 -15.85 5.77 8.03
N TRP A 269 -16.87 5.04 7.55
CA TRP A 269 -18.26 5.50 7.44
C TRP A 269 -19.25 4.50 8.02
N LEU A 270 -20.42 4.99 8.47
CA LEU A 270 -21.50 4.19 9.06
C LEU A 270 -22.79 4.26 8.20
N GLY A 271 -23.48 3.13 8.11
CA GLY A 271 -24.39 2.70 7.03
C GLY A 271 -25.54 3.59 6.51
N THR A 272 -25.81 4.79 7.04
CA THR A 272 -26.87 5.68 6.52
C THR A 272 -26.38 7.02 5.96
N GLU A 273 -25.08 7.29 6.00
CA GLU A 273 -24.52 8.48 5.35
C GLU A 273 -24.56 8.34 3.82
N ALA A 274 -25.05 9.37 3.13
CA ALA A 274 -25.16 9.38 1.67
C ALA A 274 -23.76 9.35 1.03
N MET A 275 -23.29 8.14 0.70
CA MET A 275 -22.05 7.95 -0.06
C MET A 275 -22.31 8.29 -1.52
N SER A 276 -21.75 9.40 -2.00
CA SER A 276 -21.73 9.72 -3.44
C SER A 276 -20.38 9.34 -4.04
N LEU A 277 -20.41 8.61 -5.16
CA LEU A 277 -19.21 8.26 -5.94
C LEU A 277 -18.59 9.49 -6.65
N SER A 278 -19.28 10.64 -6.68
CA SER A 278 -19.07 11.74 -7.63
C SER A 278 -18.10 12.85 -7.21
N GLY A 279 -17.38 12.74 -6.10
CA GLY A 279 -16.24 13.65 -5.84
C GLY A 279 -16.61 15.05 -5.36
N ARG A 280 -16.75 15.19 -4.05
CA ARG A 280 -16.07 16.20 -3.22
C ARG A 280 -16.29 15.71 -1.80
N TRP A 281 -15.24 15.09 -1.27
CA TRP A 281 -15.22 14.58 0.09
C TRP A 281 -15.15 15.83 0.94
N SER A 282 -16.20 16.11 1.72
CA SER A 282 -16.27 17.36 2.48
C SER A 282 -15.16 17.36 3.52
N GLU A 283 -14.34 18.42 3.53
CA GLU A 283 -13.37 18.72 4.60
C GLU A 283 -14.03 18.78 6.00
N ASP A 284 -15.37 18.86 6.06
CA ASP A 284 -16.16 18.82 7.30
C ASP A 284 -16.57 17.40 7.75
N CYS A 285 -16.18 16.32 7.07
CA CYS A 285 -16.60 14.95 7.42
C CYS A 285 -15.84 14.31 8.60
N GLY A 286 -15.11 15.09 9.40
CA GLY A 286 -14.61 14.68 10.72
C GLY A 286 -15.69 14.55 11.81
N VAL A 287 -16.95 14.88 11.50
CA VAL A 287 -18.07 14.80 12.44
C VAL A 287 -18.98 13.62 12.09
N ILE A 288 -18.66 12.46 12.66
CA ILE A 288 -19.57 11.33 12.77
C ILE A 288 -20.80 11.80 13.57
N GLY A 289 -21.94 11.95 12.89
CA GLY A 289 -23.19 12.36 13.50
C GLY A 289 -23.58 11.45 14.66
N SER A 290 -24.12 12.02 15.73
CA SER A 290 -24.59 11.24 16.89
C SER A 290 -25.58 10.17 16.43
N ILE A 291 -25.32 8.91 16.79
CA ILE A 291 -26.15 7.73 16.53
C ILE A 291 -27.62 8.02 16.90
N ARG A 292 -28.43 8.40 15.91
CA ARG A 292 -29.86 8.63 16.07
C ARG A 292 -30.63 8.29 14.78
N ARG A 293 -30.73 6.99 14.44
CA ARG A 293 -32.00 6.28 14.12
C ARG A 293 -31.79 4.83 13.62
N ARG A 294 -32.37 3.91 14.40
CA ARG A 294 -32.97 2.57 14.10
C ARG A 294 -32.28 1.45 13.29
N ARG A 295 -31.35 1.60 12.33
CA ARG A 295 -30.74 0.42 11.62
C ARG A 295 -29.32 0.62 11.04
N ASP A 296 -28.38 1.19 11.80
CA ASP A 296 -26.98 1.28 11.34
C ASP A 296 -26.23 -0.03 11.61
N CYS A 297 -26.31 -0.99 10.68
CA CYS A 297 -25.73 -2.34 10.83
C CYS A 297 -24.45 -2.56 10.01
N SER A 298 -24.06 -1.60 9.17
CA SER A 298 -22.87 -1.68 8.31
C SER A 298 -21.92 -0.52 8.54
N MET A 299 -20.64 -0.77 8.25
CA MET A 299 -19.54 0.18 8.33
C MET A 299 -18.64 -0.02 7.11
N VAL A 300 -18.19 1.05 6.49
CA VAL A 300 -17.28 1.00 5.35
C VAL A 300 -15.94 1.56 5.78
N TRP A 301 -14.85 0.85 5.49
CA TRP A 301 -13.49 1.38 5.61
C TRP A 301 -12.85 1.51 4.26
N ARG A 302 -12.07 2.57 4.11
CA ARG A 302 -11.18 2.80 3.00
C ARG A 302 -9.79 3.10 3.54
N GLY A 303 -8.83 2.27 3.16
CA GLY A 303 -7.43 2.48 3.47
C GLY A 303 -6.67 2.86 2.21
N VAL A 304 -5.72 3.78 2.36
CA VAL A 304 -4.81 4.25 1.32
C VAL A 304 -3.41 4.21 1.91
N HIS A 305 -2.50 3.49 1.28
CA HIS A 305 -1.09 3.52 1.69
C HIS A 305 -0.46 4.87 1.28
N PRO A 306 0.27 5.57 2.16
CA PRO A 306 0.75 6.92 1.86
C PRO A 306 1.77 6.98 0.72
N GLU A 307 2.72 6.05 0.65
CA GLU A 307 3.76 6.07 -0.39
C GLU A 307 3.27 5.51 -1.73
N THR A 308 2.61 4.35 -1.72
CA THR A 308 2.24 3.65 -2.97
C THR A 308 0.86 4.04 -3.50
N ARG A 309 0.05 4.74 -2.68
CA ARG A 309 -1.38 5.01 -2.88
C ARG A 309 -2.22 3.76 -3.21
N VAL A 310 -1.70 2.57 -2.90
CA VAL A 310 -2.48 1.33 -2.96
C VAL A 310 -3.69 1.50 -2.05
N THR A 311 -4.86 1.30 -2.63
CA THR A 311 -6.15 1.62 -2.01
C THR A 311 -7.02 0.38 -1.94
N CYS A 312 -7.74 0.23 -0.85
CA CYS A 312 -8.77 -0.79 -0.71
C CYS A 312 -9.98 -0.23 0.03
N ALA A 313 -11.15 -0.80 -0.26
CA ALA A 313 -12.37 -0.50 0.46
C ALA A 313 -13.10 -1.80 0.80
N ARG A 314 -13.63 -1.88 2.02
CA ARG A 314 -14.38 -3.04 2.52
C ARG A 314 -15.58 -2.57 3.34
N THR A 315 -16.64 -3.35 3.30
CA THR A 315 -17.81 -3.20 4.18
C THR A 315 -17.76 -4.27 5.27
N TYR A 316 -17.99 -3.86 6.51
CA TYR A 316 -18.07 -4.67 7.72
C TYR A 316 -19.43 -4.55 8.35
N LEU A 317 -19.85 -5.62 9.02
CA LEU A 317 -21.06 -5.66 9.82
C LEU A 317 -20.74 -5.21 11.24
N LEU A 318 -21.54 -4.27 11.76
CA LEU A 318 -21.56 -3.93 13.16
C LEU A 318 -22.73 -4.69 13.81
N PRO A 319 -22.49 -5.49 14.86
CA PRO A 319 -23.57 -6.11 15.59
C PRO A 319 -24.35 -5.04 16.34
N SER A 320 -25.60 -4.91 15.92
CA SER A 320 -26.60 -4.19 16.67
C SER A 320 -27.42 -5.19 17.49
N ARG A 321 -28.10 -4.73 18.54
CA ARG A 321 -29.13 -5.53 19.21
C ARG A 321 -30.31 -5.87 18.28
N THR A 322 -30.36 -5.28 17.09
CA THR A 322 -31.45 -5.38 16.12
C THR A 322 -31.06 -6.00 14.78
N THR A 323 -29.79 -6.40 14.56
CA THR A 323 -29.40 -7.09 13.32
C THR A 323 -30.12 -8.42 13.22
N CYS A 324 -31.01 -8.56 12.23
CA CYS A 324 -31.67 -9.82 11.95
C CYS A 324 -30.84 -10.64 10.95
N ILE A 325 -31.18 -11.94 10.82
CA ILE A 325 -30.51 -12.84 9.87
C ILE A 325 -30.70 -12.33 8.43
N ASP A 326 -31.88 -11.79 8.13
CA ASP A 326 -32.20 -11.24 6.81
C ASP A 326 -31.29 -10.05 6.45
N ASP A 327 -30.92 -9.19 7.42
CA ASP A 327 -29.99 -8.07 7.20
C ASP A 327 -28.58 -8.57 6.85
N VAL A 328 -28.15 -9.67 7.48
CA VAL A 328 -26.84 -10.29 7.22
C VAL A 328 -26.82 -10.90 5.82
N GLU A 329 -27.86 -11.65 5.45
CA GLU A 329 -27.98 -12.25 4.12
C GLU A 329 -28.08 -11.18 3.02
N GLU A 330 -28.80 -10.07 3.26
CA GLU A 330 -28.88 -8.94 2.33
C GLU A 330 -27.50 -8.31 2.12
N ILE A 331 -26.77 -8.01 3.20
CA ILE A 331 -25.43 -7.39 3.13
C ILE A 331 -24.41 -8.33 2.48
N GLU A 332 -24.43 -9.61 2.80
CA GLU A 332 -23.57 -10.61 2.16
C GLU A 332 -23.85 -10.70 0.65
N SER A 333 -25.13 -10.76 0.26
CA SER A 333 -25.54 -10.77 -1.14
C SER A 333 -25.10 -9.51 -1.89
N MET A 334 -25.33 -8.32 -1.32
CA MET A 334 -24.91 -7.04 -1.90
C MET A 334 -23.38 -6.94 -2.02
N THR A 335 -22.64 -7.47 -1.05
CA THR A 335 -21.17 -7.47 -1.09
C THR A 335 -20.64 -8.41 -2.16
N MET A 336 -21.23 -9.59 -2.31
CA MET A 336 -20.87 -10.51 -3.39
C MET A 336 -21.15 -9.91 -4.77
N GLU A 337 -22.23 -9.15 -4.91
CA GLU A 337 -22.52 -8.40 -6.13
C GLU A 337 -21.49 -7.28 -6.37
N ALA A 338 -21.13 -6.50 -5.36
CA ALA A 338 -20.10 -5.47 -5.46
C ALA A 338 -18.73 -6.07 -5.86
N ILE A 339 -18.35 -7.22 -5.30
CA ILE A 339 -17.13 -7.95 -5.67
C ILE A 339 -17.20 -8.40 -7.14
N ARG A 340 -18.34 -8.92 -7.58
CA ARG A 340 -18.56 -9.34 -8.97
C ARG A 340 -18.39 -8.16 -9.92
N LEU A 341 -19.04 -7.03 -9.62
CA LEU A 341 -18.95 -5.80 -10.42
C LEU A 341 -17.52 -5.28 -10.54
N VAL A 342 -16.76 -5.22 -9.45
CA VAL A 342 -15.35 -4.81 -9.47
C VAL A 342 -14.50 -5.76 -10.33
N ARG A 343 -14.72 -7.07 -10.22
CA ARG A 343 -13.99 -8.06 -11.01
C ARG A 343 -14.31 -7.95 -12.50
N ASP A 344 -15.59 -7.84 -12.84
CA ASP A 344 -16.05 -7.72 -14.22
C ASP A 344 -15.50 -6.44 -14.87
N ALA A 345 -15.46 -5.34 -14.13
CA ALA A 345 -14.83 -4.10 -14.57
C ALA A 345 -13.32 -4.23 -14.76
N ALA A 346 -12.61 -4.90 -13.86
CA ALA A 346 -11.17 -5.16 -14.03
C ALA A 346 -10.88 -5.96 -15.30
N VAL A 347 -11.69 -6.98 -15.60
CA VAL A 347 -11.59 -7.77 -16.84
C VAL A 347 -11.93 -6.93 -18.07
N ALA A 348 -12.97 -6.10 -18.02
CA ALA A 348 -13.32 -5.21 -19.12
C ALA A 348 -12.17 -4.23 -19.44
N VAL A 349 -11.61 -3.59 -18.41
CA VAL A 349 -10.47 -2.67 -18.54
C VAL A 349 -9.24 -3.38 -19.08
N SER A 350 -8.98 -4.61 -18.64
CA SER A 350 -7.84 -5.40 -19.13
C SER A 350 -8.00 -5.82 -20.60
N SER A 351 -9.24 -6.04 -21.04
CA SER A 351 -9.59 -6.31 -22.45
C SER A 351 -9.60 -5.07 -23.36
N GLY A 352 -9.32 -3.88 -22.81
CA GLY A 352 -9.27 -2.63 -23.56
C GLY A 352 -10.64 -2.04 -23.87
N LEU A 353 -11.70 -2.51 -23.20
CA LEU A 353 -13.00 -1.85 -23.22
C LEU A 353 -12.95 -0.59 -22.35
N ASP A 354 -13.71 0.43 -22.74
CA ASP A 354 -13.84 1.64 -21.94
C ASP A 354 -14.36 1.27 -20.54
N ALA A 355 -13.77 1.91 -19.53
CA ALA A 355 -14.23 1.76 -18.16
C ALA A 355 -15.73 2.11 -18.09
N PRO A 356 -16.51 1.40 -17.26
CA PRO A 356 -17.90 1.77 -17.05
C PRO A 356 -17.97 3.23 -16.59
N GLY A 357 -18.88 4.00 -17.19
CA GLY A 357 -18.96 5.46 -17.01
C GLY A 357 -19.20 5.89 -15.57
N THR A 358 -18.99 7.18 -15.28
CA THR A 358 -19.14 7.79 -13.93
C THR A 358 -20.53 7.68 -13.33
N ASP A 359 -21.56 7.42 -14.14
CA ASP A 359 -22.96 7.21 -13.71
C ASP A 359 -23.28 5.74 -13.40
N SER A 360 -22.29 4.85 -13.42
CA SER A 360 -22.46 3.44 -13.09
C SER A 360 -22.17 3.17 -11.61
N GLU A 361 -22.71 2.06 -11.09
CA GLU A 361 -22.41 1.54 -9.74
C GLU A 361 -20.92 1.24 -9.52
N VAL A 362 -20.10 1.29 -10.59
CA VAL A 362 -18.66 1.02 -10.58
C VAL A 362 -17.86 2.26 -10.96
N LYS A 363 -16.85 2.57 -10.15
CA LYS A 363 -15.91 3.65 -10.39
C LYS A 363 -14.50 3.09 -10.62
N VAL A 364 -13.86 3.58 -11.68
CA VAL A 364 -12.45 3.32 -11.96
C VAL A 364 -11.67 4.62 -11.77
N VAL A 365 -10.69 4.60 -10.89
CA VAL A 365 -9.78 5.72 -10.64
C VAL A 365 -8.37 5.27 -10.95
N TRP A 366 -7.78 5.83 -12.00
CA TRP A 366 -6.39 5.61 -12.36
C TRP A 366 -5.47 6.35 -11.40
N ILE A 367 -4.39 5.70 -11.01
CA ILE A 367 -3.41 6.23 -10.06
C ILE A 367 -2.06 6.17 -10.75
N ASP A 368 -1.37 7.29 -10.86
CA ASP A 368 0.01 7.33 -11.35
C ASP A 368 1.00 6.97 -10.21
N ALA A 369 2.30 6.86 -10.51
CA ALA A 369 3.28 6.48 -9.49
C ALA A 369 3.44 7.55 -8.40
N LEU A 370 3.12 8.81 -8.68
CA LEU A 370 3.14 9.92 -7.72
C LEU A 370 1.88 10.00 -6.87
N GLY A 371 0.88 9.16 -7.16
CA GLY A 371 -0.39 9.14 -6.45
C GLY A 371 -1.45 10.06 -7.04
N SER A 372 -1.16 10.76 -8.14
CA SER A 372 -2.14 11.61 -8.82
C SER A 372 -3.23 10.73 -9.43
N THR A 373 -4.47 11.22 -9.36
CA THR A 373 -5.63 10.44 -9.79
C THR A 373 -6.23 10.97 -11.09
N SER A 374 -6.80 10.07 -11.89
CA SER A 374 -7.51 10.43 -13.12
C SER A 374 -8.68 9.48 -13.35
N THR A 375 -9.74 9.97 -13.98
CA THR A 375 -10.84 9.13 -14.46
C THR A 375 -10.55 8.50 -15.82
N THR A 376 -9.50 8.96 -16.49
CA THR A 376 -9.10 8.47 -17.82
C THR A 376 -7.85 7.62 -17.72
N ARG A 377 -7.83 6.53 -18.49
CA ARG A 377 -6.67 5.64 -18.52
C ARG A 377 -5.46 6.42 -19.02
N PRO A 378 -4.32 6.40 -18.30
CA PRO A 378 -3.09 7.02 -18.79
C PRO A 378 -2.72 6.38 -20.12
N GLY A 379 -2.63 7.19 -21.17
CA GLY A 379 -2.47 6.71 -22.55
C GLY A 379 -1.19 5.90 -22.74
N ARG A 380 -1.25 4.82 -23.54
CA ARG A 380 -0.12 3.96 -23.97
C ARG A 380 0.87 3.51 -22.88
N ALA A 381 0.52 3.56 -21.60
CA ALA A 381 1.39 3.04 -20.55
C ALA A 381 1.39 1.50 -20.59
N GLU A 382 2.59 0.90 -20.65
CA GLU A 382 2.77 -0.55 -20.61
C GLU A 382 2.30 -1.15 -19.28
N THR A 383 2.43 -0.38 -18.20
CA THR A 383 1.92 -0.74 -16.87
C THR A 383 1.07 0.42 -16.35
N ALA A 384 -0.12 0.10 -15.85
CA ALA A 384 -1.02 1.08 -15.28
C ALA A 384 -1.63 0.55 -13.97
N CYS A 385 -1.93 1.45 -13.04
CA CYS A 385 -2.55 1.14 -11.77
C CYS A 385 -3.92 1.82 -11.69
N ALA A 386 -4.93 1.12 -11.20
CA ALA A 386 -6.23 1.73 -10.92
C ALA A 386 -6.85 1.16 -9.65
N PHE A 387 -7.50 2.02 -8.88
CA PHE A 387 -8.46 1.63 -7.87
C PHE A 387 -9.83 1.45 -8.51
N ILE A 388 -10.40 0.26 -8.40
CA ILE A 388 -11.73 -0.06 -8.90
C ILE A 388 -12.63 -0.32 -7.70
N SER A 389 -13.72 0.42 -7.58
CA SER A 389 -14.70 0.25 -6.51
C SER A 389 -16.13 0.16 -7.04
N ALA A 390 -16.96 -0.61 -6.38
CA ALA A 390 -18.39 -0.68 -6.62
C ALA A 390 -19.18 -0.28 -5.37
N LEU A 391 -20.27 0.45 -5.57
CA LEU A 391 -21.23 0.82 -4.55
C LEU A 391 -22.57 0.17 -4.89
N VAL A 392 -23.07 -0.67 -4.00
CA VAL A 392 -24.38 -1.33 -4.11
C VAL A 392 -25.24 -0.82 -2.96
N ALA A 393 -26.40 -0.27 -3.27
CA ALA A 393 -27.29 0.34 -2.27
C ALA A 393 -28.70 -0.28 -2.32
N SER A 394 -29.26 -0.46 -1.13
CA SER A 394 -30.66 -0.81 -0.86
C SER A 394 -31.32 0.38 -0.14
N THR A 395 -32.61 0.29 0.21
CA THR A 395 -33.31 1.38 0.92
C THR A 395 -32.72 1.68 2.29
N ASP A 396 -32.16 0.68 2.95
CA ASP A 396 -31.72 0.75 4.35
C ASP A 396 -30.21 0.51 4.53
N VAL A 397 -29.51 0.08 3.49
CA VAL A 397 -28.12 -0.40 3.57
C VAL A 397 -27.33 0.05 2.36
N THR A 398 -26.09 0.50 2.57
CA THR A 398 -25.13 0.70 1.49
C THR A 398 -23.88 -0.15 1.72
N VAL A 399 -23.42 -0.80 0.67
CA VAL A 399 -22.23 -1.65 0.63
C VAL A 399 -21.24 -1.10 -0.38
N MET A 400 -19.98 -1.00 0.02
CA MET A 400 -18.86 -0.66 -0.85
C MET A 400 -17.81 -1.76 -0.83
N TYR A 401 -17.31 -2.10 -2.01
CA TYR A 401 -16.14 -2.95 -2.19
C TYR A 401 -15.19 -2.29 -3.18
N GLY A 402 -13.88 -2.31 -2.91
CA GLY A 402 -12.91 -1.81 -3.87
C GLY A 402 -11.51 -2.36 -3.67
N ASP A 403 -10.78 -2.54 -4.76
CA ASP A 403 -9.40 -3.04 -4.79
C ASP A 403 -8.56 -2.26 -5.79
N THR A 404 -7.27 -2.14 -5.48
CA THR A 404 -6.27 -1.69 -6.44
C THR A 404 -5.86 -2.84 -7.36
N TYR A 405 -5.89 -2.57 -8.66
CA TYR A 405 -5.45 -3.45 -9.73
C TYR A 405 -4.25 -2.86 -10.45
N VAL A 406 -3.27 -3.72 -10.74
CA VAL A 406 -2.18 -3.41 -11.66
C VAL A 406 -2.45 -4.13 -12.98
N PHE A 407 -2.38 -3.38 -14.07
CA PHE A 407 -2.57 -3.84 -15.43
C PHE A 407 -1.22 -3.88 -16.14
N GLY A 408 -0.77 -5.07 -16.53
CA GLY A 408 0.47 -5.26 -17.29
C GLY A 408 0.27 -5.17 -18.81
N ALA A 409 1.39 -5.12 -19.53
CA ALA A 409 1.41 -5.00 -21.00
C ALA A 409 0.78 -6.21 -21.71
N SER A 410 0.76 -7.38 -21.05
CA SER A 410 0.12 -8.61 -21.52
C SER A 410 -1.40 -8.58 -21.46
N GLY A 411 -2.00 -7.53 -20.87
CA GLY A 411 -3.44 -7.47 -20.59
C GLY A 411 -3.86 -8.25 -19.35
N GLU A 412 -2.91 -8.74 -18.55
CA GLU A 412 -3.19 -9.34 -17.25
C GLU A 412 -3.48 -8.25 -16.21
N ALA A 413 -4.54 -8.45 -15.42
CA ALA A 413 -4.89 -7.61 -14.29
C ALA A 413 -4.68 -8.38 -12.98
N VAL A 414 -3.88 -7.81 -12.09
CA VAL A 414 -3.57 -8.40 -10.78
C VAL A 414 -4.13 -7.53 -9.67
N ALA A 415 -5.00 -8.09 -8.83
CA ALA A 415 -5.52 -7.41 -7.64
C ALA A 415 -4.46 -7.44 -6.53
N VAL A 416 -4.06 -6.27 -6.04
CA VAL A 416 -2.99 -6.11 -5.04
C VAL A 416 -3.49 -6.44 -3.63
N THR A 417 -4.72 -6.03 -3.30
CA THR A 417 -5.27 -6.03 -1.94
C THR A 417 -6.20 -7.20 -1.63
N ARG A 418 -6.61 -7.97 -2.65
CA ARG A 418 -7.73 -8.93 -2.56
C ARG A 418 -7.56 -10.02 -1.51
N ASN A 419 -6.37 -10.62 -1.41
CA ASN A 419 -6.10 -11.77 -0.53
C ASN A 419 -5.38 -11.40 0.77
N ARG A 420 -5.06 -10.12 0.94
CA ARG A 420 -4.27 -9.58 2.06
C ARG A 420 -5.15 -8.97 3.13
N ILE A 421 -6.17 -8.23 2.70
CA ILE A 421 -7.09 -7.55 3.60
C ILE A 421 -8.36 -8.38 3.72
N PRO A 422 -8.76 -8.79 4.95
CA PRO A 422 -9.86 -9.72 5.15
C PRO A 422 -11.14 -9.17 4.51
N GLN A 423 -11.75 -9.98 3.67
CA GLN A 423 -13.10 -9.77 3.16
C GLN A 423 -14.04 -10.53 4.04
N LEU A 424 -15.16 -9.92 4.43
CA LEU A 424 -16.33 -10.62 4.99
C LEU A 424 -15.95 -11.90 5.74
N THR A 425 -15.17 -11.74 6.80
CA THR A 425 -15.58 -12.45 7.99
C THR A 425 -16.84 -11.69 8.38
N PRO A 426 -18.03 -12.30 8.52
CA PRO A 426 -18.81 -11.91 9.67
C PRO A 426 -17.79 -12.04 10.78
N LEU A 427 -17.24 -10.91 11.26
CA LEU A 427 -16.63 -10.96 12.55
C LEU A 427 -17.76 -11.57 13.34
N ALA A 428 -17.59 -12.82 13.74
CA ALA A 428 -18.63 -13.57 14.40
C ALA A 428 -18.69 -12.94 15.78
N TRP A 429 -19.16 -11.69 15.86
CA TRP A 429 -19.76 -11.08 17.01
C TRP A 429 -21.14 -11.74 17.10
N GLY A 430 -21.13 -13.07 17.14
CA GLY A 430 -22.12 -13.84 17.82
C GLY A 430 -21.99 -13.37 19.25
N CYS A 431 -22.81 -12.39 19.58
CA CYS A 431 -23.95 -12.70 20.38
C CYS A 431 -24.83 -11.44 20.37
N SER A 432 -26.03 -11.58 19.82
CA SER A 432 -27.11 -10.74 20.30
C SER A 432 -27.11 -10.83 21.83
N LYS A 433 -27.43 -9.74 22.54
CA LYS A 433 -27.48 -9.77 24.01
C LYS A 433 -28.35 -10.92 24.53
N SER A 434 -29.37 -11.34 23.77
CA SER A 434 -30.18 -12.52 24.03
C SER A 434 -29.44 -13.86 23.91
N GLN A 435 -28.47 -13.99 23.01
CA GLN A 435 -27.59 -15.16 22.91
C GLN A 435 -26.52 -15.14 24.01
N VAL A 436 -25.94 -13.99 24.37
CA VAL A 436 -25.05 -13.89 25.56
C VAL A 436 -25.84 -14.22 26.82
N GLU A 437 -27.06 -13.69 26.98
CA GLU A 437 -27.91 -13.92 28.15
C GLU A 437 -28.40 -15.35 28.20
N ALA A 438 -28.77 -15.97 27.07
CA ALA A 438 -29.07 -17.39 26.98
C ALA A 438 -27.83 -18.24 27.28
N HIS A 439 -26.65 -17.87 26.79
CA HIS A 439 -25.41 -18.58 27.08
C HIS A 439 -24.97 -18.41 28.54
N ARG A 440 -25.14 -17.23 29.14
CA ARG A 440 -24.93 -16.97 30.57
C ARG A 440 -25.96 -17.69 31.43
N ALA A 441 -27.22 -17.77 31.00
CA ALA A 441 -28.27 -18.54 31.67
C ALA A 441 -27.95 -20.04 31.61
N VAL A 442 -27.55 -20.56 30.44
CA VAL A 442 -27.09 -21.94 30.28
C VAL A 442 -25.82 -22.20 31.08
N LYS A 443 -24.89 -21.24 31.18
CA LYS A 443 -23.67 -21.36 31.99
C LYS A 443 -23.98 -21.29 33.49
N ALA A 444 -24.94 -20.48 33.91
CA ALA A 444 -25.42 -20.41 35.28
C ALA A 444 -26.19 -21.68 35.68
N ASP A 445 -27.05 -22.19 34.81
CA ASP A 445 -27.77 -23.45 35.00
C ASP A 445 -26.84 -24.66 34.94
N ALA A 446 -25.84 -24.66 34.05
CA ALA A 446 -24.80 -25.69 34.01
C ALA A 446 -23.94 -25.64 35.28
N SER A 447 -23.56 -24.44 35.74
CA SER A 447 -22.82 -24.27 37.00
C SER A 447 -23.65 -24.73 38.20
N ARG A 448 -24.97 -24.45 38.21
CA ARG A 448 -25.92 -24.89 39.23
C ARG A 448 -26.11 -26.41 39.22
N PHE A 449 -26.26 -27.00 38.04
CA PHE A 449 -26.33 -28.44 37.83
C PHE A 449 -25.05 -29.15 38.30
N LEU A 450 -23.89 -28.60 37.93
CA LEU A 450 -22.57 -29.11 38.35
C LEU A 450 -22.35 -28.95 39.86
N LEU A 451 -22.86 -27.88 40.48
CA LEU A 451 -22.89 -27.67 41.94
C LEU A 451 -23.77 -28.69 42.67
N GLU A 452 -24.95 -28.97 42.13
CA GLU A 452 -25.90 -29.94 42.67
C GLU A 452 -25.41 -31.40 42.49
N HIS A 453 -24.54 -31.65 41.51
CA HIS A 453 -24.01 -32.98 41.18
C HIS A 453 -22.50 -33.13 41.48
N LYS A 454 -21.95 -32.31 42.39
CA LYS A 454 -20.53 -32.31 42.84
C LYS A 454 -19.99 -33.67 43.32
N GLY A 455 -20.88 -34.61 43.65
CA GLY A 455 -20.54 -35.99 44.03
C GLY A 455 -20.29 -36.95 42.87
N VAL A 456 -20.53 -36.55 41.61
CA VAL A 456 -20.43 -37.44 40.44
C VAL A 456 -19.16 -37.13 39.63
N GLN A 457 -18.38 -38.16 39.32
CA GLN A 457 -17.06 -38.08 38.67
C GLN A 457 -17.05 -37.28 37.36
N MET A 458 -18.16 -37.29 36.60
CA MET A 458 -18.32 -36.53 35.36
C MET A 458 -18.49 -35.02 35.58
N GLY A 459 -19.16 -34.60 36.66
CA GLY A 459 -19.31 -33.19 37.01
C GLY A 459 -17.98 -32.54 37.39
N ARG A 460 -17.08 -33.31 38.02
CA ARG A 460 -15.72 -32.86 38.35
C ARG A 460 -14.84 -32.68 37.12
N LEU A 461 -14.97 -33.56 36.12
CA LEU A 461 -14.18 -33.48 34.88
C LEU A 461 -14.58 -32.26 34.04
N LEU A 462 -15.88 -31.97 33.96
CA LEU A 462 -16.40 -30.80 33.24
C LEU A 462 -16.06 -29.48 33.94
N LEU A 463 -16.05 -29.44 35.27
CA LEU A 463 -15.58 -28.28 36.03
C LEU A 463 -14.09 -28.01 35.82
N LYS A 464 -13.26 -29.07 35.77
CA LYS A 464 -11.81 -28.94 35.55
C LYS A 464 -11.47 -28.44 34.13
N MET A 465 -12.19 -28.94 33.13
CA MET A 465 -12.07 -28.43 31.75
C MET A 465 -12.58 -26.98 31.62
N SER A 466 -13.55 -26.56 32.43
CA SER A 466 -14.03 -25.19 32.46
C SER A 466 -13.05 -24.23 33.12
N SER A 467 -12.33 -24.64 34.18
CA SER A 467 -11.34 -23.77 34.86
C SER A 467 -10.05 -23.61 34.06
N GLU A 468 -9.60 -24.66 33.37
CA GLU A 468 -8.43 -24.61 32.48
C GLU A 468 -8.65 -23.69 31.25
N ALA A 469 -9.91 -23.49 30.83
CA ALA A 469 -10.26 -22.59 29.73
C ALA A 469 -10.44 -21.12 30.12
N THR A 470 -10.61 -20.81 31.42
CA THR A 470 -10.87 -19.44 31.91
C THR A 470 -9.74 -18.84 32.73
N GLY A 471 -8.70 -19.61 33.09
CA GLY A 471 -7.49 -19.10 33.74
C GLY A 471 -7.68 -18.68 35.21
N ASP A 472 -8.71 -19.16 35.89
CA ASP A 472 -8.93 -18.88 37.32
C ASP A 472 -8.27 -19.95 38.22
N GLU A 473 -7.69 -19.52 39.35
CA GLU A 473 -6.91 -20.35 40.29
C GLU A 473 -7.70 -21.54 40.87
N GLU A 474 -6.99 -22.67 41.05
CA GLU A 474 -7.53 -23.94 41.55
C GLU A 474 -8.24 -23.80 42.91
N VAL A 475 -9.54 -24.10 42.94
CA VAL A 475 -10.26 -24.31 44.20
C VAL A 475 -10.01 -25.74 44.68
N SER A 476 -9.28 -25.90 45.78
CA SER A 476 -9.04 -27.20 46.43
C SER A 476 -10.35 -27.84 46.94
N VAL A 477 -10.58 -29.12 46.63
CA VAL A 477 -11.77 -29.87 47.09
C VAL A 477 -11.35 -31.09 47.92
N ASP A 478 -11.84 -31.15 49.16
CA ASP A 478 -11.71 -32.29 50.08
C ASP A 478 -12.45 -33.54 49.59
N GLU A 479 -11.80 -34.70 49.68
CA GLU A 479 -12.28 -35.99 49.22
C GLU A 479 -13.05 -36.76 50.30
N ALA A 480 -14.39 -36.71 50.30
CA ALA A 480 -15.22 -37.80 50.86
C ALA A 480 -16.70 -37.69 50.44
N GLY A 481 -17.20 -38.63 49.62
CA GLY A 481 -18.63 -38.79 49.36
C GLY A 481 -18.95 -39.93 48.39
N PRO A 482 -20.03 -40.72 48.60
CA PRO A 482 -20.24 -42.01 47.93
C PRO A 482 -20.84 -41.87 46.52
N THR A 483 -20.47 -42.79 45.64
CA THR A 483 -20.94 -42.89 44.25
C THR A 483 -22.31 -43.58 44.17
N HIS A 484 -23.29 -42.91 43.56
CA HIS A 484 -24.53 -43.54 43.11
C HIS A 484 -24.52 -43.68 41.58
N ASN A 485 -24.80 -44.89 41.09
CA ASN A 485 -24.97 -45.19 39.67
C ASN A 485 -26.40 -44.84 39.23
N LEU A 486 -26.52 -44.08 38.13
CA LEU A 486 -27.76 -43.97 37.36
C LEU A 486 -27.56 -44.65 36.00
N GLY A 487 -28.39 -45.65 35.75
CA GLY A 487 -28.47 -46.35 34.46
C GLY A 487 -29.18 -45.52 33.39
N GLY A 488 -28.92 -45.87 32.14
CA GLY A 488 -29.74 -45.48 30.99
C GLY A 488 -29.23 -44.35 30.10
N LEU A 489 -27.96 -44.39 29.66
CA LEU A 489 -27.49 -43.64 28.49
C LEU A 489 -27.37 -44.62 27.31
N GLN A 490 -28.18 -44.43 26.25
CA GLN A 490 -27.99 -45.16 24.99
C GLN A 490 -27.07 -44.37 24.05
N PHE A 491 -25.98 -45.03 23.63
CA PHE A 491 -25.03 -44.52 22.65
C PHE A 491 -25.43 -44.99 21.24
N ALA A 492 -25.40 -44.10 20.26
CA ALA A 492 -25.33 -44.52 18.86
C ALA A 492 -23.87 -44.86 18.51
N PRO A 493 -23.58 -46.00 17.86
CA PRO A 493 -22.20 -46.35 17.52
C PRO A 493 -21.70 -45.48 16.36
N PRO A 494 -20.40 -45.11 16.35
CA PRO A 494 -19.82 -44.28 15.30
C PRO A 494 -19.62 -45.07 14.00
N ASP A 495 -19.90 -44.43 12.86
CA ASP A 495 -19.62 -44.97 11.54
C ASP A 495 -18.10 -45.00 11.28
N ALA A 496 -17.57 -46.13 10.82
CA ALA A 496 -16.16 -46.50 10.94
C ALA A 496 -15.23 -45.89 9.87
N THR A 497 -15.72 -44.96 9.03
CA THR A 497 -14.99 -44.47 7.86
C THR A 497 -14.47 -43.02 7.97
N CYS A 498 -14.79 -42.28 9.03
CA CYS A 498 -14.34 -40.90 9.22
C CYS A 498 -13.25 -40.78 10.30
N ARG A 499 -12.11 -40.18 9.95
CA ARG A 499 -10.99 -39.85 10.87
C ARG A 499 -11.26 -38.68 11.81
N SER A 500 -12.48 -38.13 11.83
CA SER A 500 -12.97 -37.17 12.81
C SER A 500 -14.09 -37.80 13.62
N ARG A 501 -13.86 -38.05 14.91
CA ARG A 501 -14.93 -38.51 15.83
C ARG A 501 -15.77 -37.32 16.23
N ILE A 502 -16.84 -37.05 15.47
CA ILE A 502 -17.88 -36.09 15.84
C ILE A 502 -18.99 -36.88 16.53
N GLY A 503 -19.14 -36.70 17.84
CA GLY A 503 -20.31 -37.16 18.59
C GLY A 503 -21.39 -36.09 18.58
N LEU A 504 -22.57 -36.40 18.02
CA LEU A 504 -23.76 -35.55 18.12
C LEU A 504 -24.49 -35.86 19.42
N TRP A 505 -24.65 -34.84 20.27
CA TRP A 505 -25.44 -34.94 21.50
C TRP A 505 -26.80 -34.29 21.27
N ARG A 506 -27.88 -35.03 21.57
CA ARG A 506 -29.24 -34.51 21.57
C ARG A 506 -29.74 -34.49 23.01
N LEU A 507 -29.79 -33.30 23.62
CA LEU A 507 -30.43 -33.13 24.93
C LEU A 507 -31.92 -32.90 24.69
N HIS A 508 -32.78 -33.78 25.21
CA HIS A 508 -34.23 -33.54 25.23
C HIS A 508 -34.58 -32.71 26.46
N ALA A 509 -34.67 -31.40 26.31
CA ALA A 509 -35.41 -30.54 27.23
C ALA A 509 -36.86 -30.41 26.72
N THR A 510 -37.83 -30.35 27.64
CA THR A 510 -39.26 -30.44 27.34
C THR A 510 -39.87 -29.26 26.58
N GLU A 511 -39.10 -28.21 26.25
CA GLU A 511 -39.47 -27.22 25.24
C GLU A 511 -38.21 -26.78 24.47
N GLY A 512 -38.11 -27.18 23.20
CA GLY A 512 -37.05 -26.78 22.28
C GLY A 512 -35.75 -27.60 22.38
N SER A 513 -35.47 -28.41 21.37
CA SER A 513 -34.20 -29.15 21.27
C SER A 513 -33.09 -28.25 20.70
N VAL A 514 -32.01 -28.06 21.46
CA VAL A 514 -30.77 -27.41 20.99
C VAL A 514 -29.80 -28.47 20.48
N LEU A 515 -29.29 -28.30 19.26
CA LEU A 515 -28.28 -29.17 18.67
C LEU A 515 -26.89 -28.54 18.89
N ALA A 516 -26.08 -29.11 19.78
CA ALA A 516 -24.71 -28.65 20.00
C ALA A 516 -23.73 -29.46 19.15
N ARG A 517 -22.88 -28.77 18.37
CA ARG A 517 -21.83 -29.37 17.55
C ARG A 517 -20.49 -29.10 18.22
N VAL A 518 -19.91 -30.09 18.89
CA VAL A 518 -18.59 -29.97 19.54
C VAL A 518 -17.56 -30.68 18.67
N GLY A 519 -16.64 -29.90 18.08
CA GLY A 519 -15.47 -30.43 17.40
C GLY A 519 -14.30 -30.53 18.37
N VAL A 520 -13.69 -31.71 18.50
CA VAL A 520 -12.43 -31.87 19.23
C VAL A 520 -11.31 -31.92 18.20
N SER A 521 -10.47 -30.88 18.15
CA SER A 521 -9.19 -30.92 17.43
C SER A 521 -8.10 -31.43 18.37
N GLN A 522 -7.52 -32.60 18.08
CA GLN A 522 -6.28 -33.01 18.74
C GLN A 522 -5.13 -32.13 18.23
N ALA A 523 -4.54 -31.34 19.12
CA ALA A 523 -3.21 -30.78 18.88
C ALA A 523 -2.20 -31.93 18.84
N LYS A 524 -1.40 -32.03 17.78
CA LYS A 524 -0.23 -32.90 17.75
C LYS A 524 0.77 -32.38 18.79
N MET A 525 1.04 -33.19 19.81
CA MET A 525 2.24 -33.02 20.62
C MET A 525 3.46 -33.28 19.72
N SER A 526 4.31 -32.26 19.55
CA SER A 526 5.74 -32.43 19.27
C SER A 526 6.50 -32.39 20.59
#